data_AF-A0A7C1JWB1-F1
#
_entry.id   AF-A0A7C1JWB1-F1
#
_cell.length_a   1.000
_cell.length_b   1.000
_cell.length_c   1.000
_cell.angle_alpha   90.00
_cell.angle_beta   90.00
_cell.angle_gamma   90.00
#
_symmetry.space_group_name_H-M   'P 1'
#
loop_
_entity.id
_entity.type
_entity.pdbx_description
1 polymer ?
#
loop_
_entity_poly.entity_id
_entity_poly.type
_entity_poly.pdbx_seq_one_letter_code
_entity_poly.pdbx_strand_id
1 'polypeptide(L)'
;AYEVLQQNRRSLDEQLRSLRLTSNNTPTYGCLLGFGRDPQRWVPGAYVQFLRIDGTELTDPIRSQKMLTGRLEDILRQLDELLELSISVRTEIAGRREVRRPDYPIDALRQIARNAIMHRSYEGTNAPVRVYWYSDRVEIHSPGGLYGQVTRENFGTGATDYRNPLVAEIMCHLGFAQRFGVGIPLARRALADNGNPQADFQFQPTFVTAIVRSAP
;
A
#
# COMPACT_ATOMS: atom_id res chain seq x y z
N ALA A 1 17.44 15.41 -16.79
CA ALA A 1 16.76 14.11 -16.99
C ALA A 1 16.54 13.79 -18.46
N TYR A 2 15.90 14.69 -19.24
CA TYR A 2 15.66 14.49 -20.68
C TYR A 2 16.95 14.31 -21.51
N GLU A 3 17.98 15.12 -21.27
CA GLU A 3 19.27 15.01 -21.97
C GLU A 3 20.00 13.68 -21.71
N VAL A 4 19.88 13.13 -20.50
CA VAL A 4 20.47 11.82 -20.12
C VAL A 4 19.78 10.68 -20.86
N LEU A 5 18.46 10.79 -21.09
CA LEU A 5 17.70 9.81 -21.87
C LEU A 5 18.06 9.85 -23.36
N GLN A 6 18.23 11.05 -23.93
CA GLN A 6 18.66 11.24 -25.33
C GLN A 6 20.09 10.76 -25.59
N GLN A 7 20.96 10.81 -24.58
CA GLN A 7 22.33 10.31 -24.66
C GLN A 7 22.44 8.79 -24.43
N ASN A 8 21.36 8.11 -24.03
CA ASN A 8 21.36 6.67 -23.80
C ASN A 8 21.33 5.91 -25.13
N ARG A 9 22.51 5.48 -25.60
CA ARG A 9 22.69 4.73 -26.86
C ARG A 9 22.39 3.24 -26.75
N ARG A 10 21.94 2.75 -25.59
CA ARG A 10 21.55 1.35 -25.40
C ARG A 10 20.30 1.05 -26.23
N SER A 11 20.26 -0.13 -26.84
CA SER A 11 19.04 -0.68 -27.42
C SER A 11 17.94 -0.83 -26.36
N LEU A 12 16.67 -0.91 -26.79
CA LEU A 12 15.55 -1.10 -25.87
C LEU A 12 15.75 -2.34 -24.98
N ASP A 13 16.25 -3.44 -25.54
CA ASP A 13 16.50 -4.67 -24.79
C ASP A 13 17.59 -4.50 -23.73
N GLU A 14 18.63 -3.72 -24.01
CA GLU A 14 19.67 -3.39 -23.03
C GLU A 14 19.14 -2.46 -21.95
N GLN A 15 18.26 -1.52 -22.29
CA GLN A 15 17.58 -0.65 -21.32
C GLN A 15 16.71 -1.46 -20.37
N LEU A 16 15.83 -2.33 -20.91
CA LEU A 16 14.95 -3.19 -20.12
C LEU A 16 15.74 -4.14 -19.22
N ARG A 17 16.83 -4.74 -19.72
CA ARG A 17 17.72 -5.59 -18.91
C ARG A 17 18.43 -4.80 -17.81
N SER A 18 18.91 -3.59 -18.10
CA SER A 18 19.59 -2.74 -17.10
C SER A 18 18.68 -2.34 -15.93
N LEU A 19 17.36 -2.24 -16.20
CA LEU A 19 16.32 -1.98 -15.20
C LEU A 19 15.77 -3.26 -14.55
N ARG A 20 16.34 -4.44 -14.85
CA ARG A 20 15.87 -5.76 -14.37
C ARG A 20 14.42 -6.08 -14.79
N LEU A 21 13.93 -5.44 -15.84
CA LEU A 21 12.58 -5.67 -16.36
C LEU A 21 12.51 -6.94 -17.22
N THR A 22 13.63 -7.36 -17.81
CA THR A 22 13.71 -8.61 -18.58
C THR A 22 14.92 -9.44 -18.13
N SER A 23 14.77 -10.77 -18.22
CA SER A 23 15.84 -11.75 -18.05
C SER A 23 15.76 -12.75 -19.20
N ASN A 24 16.85 -12.94 -19.94
CA ASN A 24 16.89 -13.76 -21.15
C ASN A 24 15.75 -13.45 -22.14
N ASN A 25 15.48 -12.17 -22.36
CA ASN A 25 14.38 -11.64 -23.20
C ASN A 25 12.96 -11.98 -22.73
N THR A 26 12.80 -12.55 -21.53
CA THR A 26 11.50 -12.78 -20.90
C THR A 26 11.23 -11.70 -19.86
N PRO A 27 10.03 -11.08 -19.83
CA PRO A 27 9.65 -10.14 -18.77
C PRO A 27 9.75 -10.77 -17.38
N THR A 28 10.33 -10.06 -16.42
CA THR A 28 10.31 -10.48 -15.01
C THR A 28 8.91 -10.24 -14.41
N TYR A 29 8.59 -10.89 -13.29
CA TYR A 29 7.34 -10.61 -12.58
C TYR A 29 7.23 -9.14 -12.17
N GLY A 30 8.34 -8.48 -11.78
CA GLY A 30 8.32 -7.04 -11.49
C GLY A 30 7.97 -6.20 -12.72
N CYS A 31 8.43 -6.58 -13.91
CA CYS A 31 8.00 -5.95 -15.17
C CYS A 31 6.52 -6.19 -15.46
N LEU A 32 6.03 -7.42 -15.27
CA LEU A 32 4.61 -7.73 -15.44
C LEU A 32 3.75 -6.90 -14.49
N LEU A 33 4.11 -6.82 -13.20
CA LEU A 33 3.38 -6.03 -12.21
C LEU A 33 3.40 -4.53 -12.49
N GLY A 34 4.55 -3.98 -12.91
CA GLY A 34 4.70 -2.56 -13.17
C GLY A 34 4.12 -2.09 -14.50
N PHE A 35 4.23 -2.92 -15.56
CA PHE A 35 4.03 -2.49 -16.94
C PHE A 35 3.21 -3.47 -17.80
N GLY A 36 2.85 -4.65 -17.27
CA GLY A 36 2.05 -5.63 -17.98
C GLY A 36 0.62 -5.14 -18.23
N ARG A 37 0.03 -5.55 -19.36
CA ARG A 37 -1.36 -5.17 -19.71
C ARG A 37 -2.40 -5.81 -18.80
N ASP A 38 -2.14 -7.03 -18.36
CA ASP A 38 -2.99 -7.81 -17.46
C ASP A 38 -2.08 -8.63 -16.51
N PRO A 39 -1.56 -8.00 -15.44
CA PRO A 39 -0.65 -8.68 -14.52
C PRO A 39 -1.33 -9.81 -13.76
N GLN A 40 -2.62 -9.68 -13.48
CA GLN A 40 -3.38 -10.65 -12.68
C GLN A 40 -3.51 -12.00 -13.39
N ARG A 41 -3.48 -12.04 -14.73
CA ARG A 41 -3.40 -13.30 -15.48
C ARG A 41 -2.19 -14.16 -15.12
N TRP A 42 -1.06 -13.54 -14.78
CA TRP A 42 0.19 -14.21 -14.45
C TRP A 42 0.46 -14.28 -12.95
N VAL A 43 -0.08 -13.32 -12.20
CA VAL A 43 0.03 -13.24 -10.74
C VAL A 43 -1.37 -13.04 -10.16
N PRO A 44 -2.17 -14.10 -9.99
CA PRO A 44 -3.60 -13.99 -9.64
C PRO A 44 -3.89 -13.22 -8.35
N GLY A 45 -2.97 -13.24 -7.38
CA GLY A 45 -3.11 -12.49 -6.13
C GLY A 45 -2.68 -11.01 -6.20
N ALA A 46 -2.23 -10.52 -7.36
CA ALA A 46 -1.72 -9.15 -7.51
C ALA A 46 -2.84 -8.11 -7.64
N TYR A 47 -3.79 -8.09 -6.70
CA TYR A 47 -4.87 -7.11 -6.63
C TYR A 47 -5.11 -6.67 -5.19
N VAL A 48 -5.90 -5.61 -5.02
CA VAL A 48 -6.40 -5.19 -3.70
C VAL A 48 -7.90 -5.46 -3.63
N GLN A 49 -8.33 -6.17 -2.60
CA GLN A 49 -9.74 -6.31 -2.26
C GLN A 49 -10.11 -5.24 -1.23
N PHE A 50 -11.11 -4.42 -1.54
CA PHE A 50 -11.65 -3.45 -0.60
C PHE A 50 -13.08 -3.85 -0.22
N LEU A 51 -13.38 -3.82 1.07
CA LEU A 51 -14.71 -4.10 1.61
C LEU A 51 -15.09 -3.03 2.62
N ARG A 52 -16.25 -2.38 2.41
CA ARG A 52 -16.89 -1.50 3.40
C ARG A 52 -17.99 -2.29 4.08
N ILE A 53 -17.93 -2.37 5.39
CA ILE A 53 -18.82 -3.16 6.23
C ILE A 53 -19.57 -2.20 7.15
N ASP A 54 -20.90 -2.30 7.18
CA ASP A 54 -21.76 -1.51 8.06
C ASP A 54 -21.88 -2.19 9.44
N GLY A 55 -20.75 -2.32 10.10
CA GLY A 55 -20.63 -3.00 11.38
C GLY A 55 -19.17 -3.21 11.80
N THR A 56 -18.95 -4.02 12.82
CA THR A 56 -17.64 -4.26 13.44
C THR A 56 -17.12 -5.68 13.21
N GLU A 57 -17.96 -6.57 12.67
CA GLU A 57 -17.68 -7.97 12.38
C GLU A 57 -17.69 -8.25 10.88
N LEU A 58 -16.89 -9.22 10.42
CA LEU A 58 -16.82 -9.55 8.99
C LEU A 58 -18.15 -10.10 8.44
N THR A 59 -19.00 -10.64 9.32
CA THR A 59 -20.34 -11.16 9.01
C THR A 59 -21.41 -10.07 8.91
N ASP A 60 -21.08 -8.82 9.26
CA ASP A 60 -22.02 -7.70 9.16
C ASP A 60 -22.31 -7.32 7.70
N PRO A 61 -23.40 -6.58 7.43
CA PRO A 61 -23.78 -6.21 6.07
C PRO A 61 -22.68 -5.48 5.31
N ILE A 62 -22.40 -5.95 4.09
CA ILE A 62 -21.43 -5.32 3.19
C ILE A 62 -22.12 -4.15 2.49
N ARG A 63 -21.66 -2.94 2.79
CA ARG A 63 -22.12 -1.71 2.14
C ARG A 63 -21.57 -1.56 0.73
N SER A 64 -20.30 -1.89 0.54
CA SER A 64 -19.67 -1.81 -0.78
C SER A 64 -18.46 -2.73 -0.88
N GLN A 65 -18.21 -3.25 -2.07
CA GLN A 65 -17.03 -4.03 -2.39
C GLN A 65 -16.38 -3.51 -3.67
N LYS A 66 -15.05 -3.45 -3.69
CA LYS A 66 -14.25 -3.13 -4.88
C LYS A 66 -13.08 -4.09 -5.00
N MET A 67 -12.71 -4.40 -6.24
CA MET A 67 -11.49 -5.13 -6.57
C MET A 67 -10.64 -4.21 -7.45
N LEU A 68 -9.45 -3.87 -6.96
CA LEU A 68 -8.53 -2.98 -7.66
C LEU A 68 -7.50 -3.83 -8.40
N THR A 69 -7.54 -3.78 -9.73
CA THR A 69 -6.70 -4.57 -10.64
C THR A 69 -5.94 -3.67 -11.61
N GLY A 70 -5.12 -4.27 -12.48
CA GLY A 70 -4.26 -3.57 -13.42
C GLY A 70 -2.80 -3.52 -12.97
N ARG A 71 -2.03 -2.57 -13.50
CA ARG A 71 -0.63 -2.37 -13.14
C ARG A 71 -0.53 -1.82 -11.72
N LEU A 72 0.67 -1.89 -11.17
CA LEU A 72 0.97 -1.36 -9.85
C LEU A 72 0.54 0.11 -9.70
N GLU A 73 0.80 0.96 -10.69
CA GLU A 73 0.34 2.36 -10.71
C GLU A 73 -1.19 2.47 -10.67
N ASP A 74 -1.89 1.66 -11.46
CA ASP A 74 -3.35 1.68 -11.57
C ASP A 74 -3.98 1.32 -10.22
N ILE A 75 -3.46 0.27 -9.56
CA ILE A 75 -3.91 -0.17 -8.24
C ILE A 75 -3.66 0.91 -7.19
N LEU A 76 -2.47 1.52 -7.17
CA LEU A 76 -2.10 2.53 -6.18
C LEU A 76 -2.99 3.79 -6.30
N ARG A 77 -3.26 4.26 -7.52
CA ARG A 77 -4.14 5.42 -7.74
C ARG A 77 -5.59 5.13 -7.34
N GLN A 78 -6.13 3.99 -7.77
CA GLN A 78 -7.49 3.58 -7.39
C GLN A 78 -7.62 3.43 -5.87
N LEU A 79 -6.59 2.90 -5.21
CA LEU A 79 -6.57 2.75 -3.75
C LEU A 79 -6.55 4.11 -3.06
N ASP A 80 -5.68 5.02 -3.48
CA ASP A 80 -5.57 6.35 -2.88
C ASP A 80 -6.89 7.14 -3.00
N GLU A 81 -7.58 7.03 -4.14
CA GLU A 81 -8.89 7.64 -4.38
C GLU A 81 -9.97 6.97 -3.50
N LEU A 82 -9.99 5.64 -3.44
CA LEU A 82 -10.97 4.91 -2.65
C LEU A 82 -10.82 5.16 -1.15
N LEU A 83 -9.60 5.27 -0.64
CA LEU A 83 -9.33 5.65 0.74
C LEU A 83 -9.84 7.07 1.04
N GLU A 84 -9.56 8.03 0.15
CA GLU A 84 -10.01 9.42 0.30
C GLU A 84 -11.53 9.56 0.30
N LEU A 85 -12.21 8.86 -0.61
CA LEU A 85 -13.67 8.82 -0.67
C LEU A 85 -14.32 8.09 0.52
N SER A 86 -13.57 7.25 1.23
CA SER A 86 -14.07 6.47 2.36
C SER A 86 -13.97 7.18 3.71
N ILE A 87 -13.13 8.21 3.80
CA ILE A 87 -12.93 9.04 5.00
C ILE A 87 -14.19 9.85 5.26
N SER A 88 -14.70 9.77 6.49
CA SER A 88 -15.79 10.62 6.96
C SER A 88 -15.23 11.83 7.68
N VAL A 89 -15.75 13.02 7.36
CA VAL A 89 -15.30 14.26 8.00
C VAL A 89 -16.42 14.82 8.85
N ARG A 90 -16.20 14.89 10.17
CA ARG A 90 -17.08 15.60 11.09
C ARG A 90 -16.75 17.09 11.02
N THR A 91 -17.76 17.91 10.84
CA THR A 91 -17.64 19.37 10.92
C THR A 91 -18.19 19.84 12.27
N GLU A 92 -17.37 20.55 13.03
CA GLU A 92 -17.75 21.23 14.27
C GLU A 92 -17.71 22.75 14.07
N ILE A 93 -18.74 23.45 14.55
CA ILE A 93 -18.79 24.92 14.52
C ILE A 93 -18.36 25.41 15.90
N ALA A 94 -17.13 25.95 16.00
CA ALA A 94 -16.60 26.55 17.22
C ALA A 94 -16.58 28.08 17.06
N GLY A 95 -17.62 28.75 17.55
CA GLY A 95 -17.79 30.20 17.40
C GLY A 95 -18.04 30.59 15.93
N ARG A 96 -17.12 31.36 15.33
CA ARG A 96 -17.18 31.77 13.91
C ARG A 96 -16.33 30.90 12.97
N ARG A 97 -15.66 29.86 13.48
CA ARG A 97 -14.73 29.03 12.69
C ARG A 97 -15.26 27.60 12.58
N GLU A 98 -15.29 27.10 11.35
CA GLU A 98 -15.54 25.70 11.05
C GLU A 98 -14.26 24.88 11.29
N VAL A 99 -14.35 23.81 12.06
CA VAL A 99 -13.26 22.87 12.31
C VAL A 99 -13.66 21.51 11.74
N ARG A 100 -12.92 21.05 10.74
CA ARG A 100 -13.13 19.75 10.08
C ARG A 100 -12.21 18.70 10.72
N ARG A 101 -12.79 17.62 11.21
CA ARG A 101 -12.08 16.50 11.85
C ARG A 101 -12.36 15.21 11.07
N PRO A 102 -11.42 14.72 10.26
CA PRO A 102 -11.58 13.43 9.60
C PRO A 102 -11.45 12.28 10.61
N ASP A 103 -12.20 11.21 10.38
CA ASP A 103 -12.12 9.96 11.17
C ASP A 103 -10.72 9.31 11.09
N TYR A 104 -10.03 9.48 9.96
CA TYR A 104 -8.66 9.05 9.74
C TYR A 104 -7.84 10.09 8.97
N PRO A 105 -6.54 10.27 9.29
CA PRO A 105 -5.63 11.04 8.47
C PRO A 105 -5.30 10.24 7.19
N ILE A 106 -5.62 10.82 6.03
CA ILE A 106 -5.42 10.17 4.72
C ILE A 106 -3.95 9.76 4.50
N ASP A 107 -2.99 10.56 4.97
CA ASP A 107 -1.57 10.28 4.80
C ASP A 107 -1.15 9.00 5.54
N ALA A 108 -1.70 8.74 6.73
CA ALA A 108 -1.40 7.51 7.46
C ALA A 108 -1.99 6.28 6.74
N LEU A 109 -3.24 6.37 6.28
CA LEU A 109 -3.89 5.26 5.56
C LEU A 109 -3.17 4.95 4.25
N ARG A 110 -2.84 5.98 3.45
CA ARG A 110 -2.05 5.82 2.22
C ARG A 110 -0.71 5.15 2.52
N GLN A 111 -0.01 5.63 3.53
CA GLN A 111 1.30 5.09 3.85
C GLN A 111 1.25 3.61 4.26
N ILE A 112 0.30 3.23 5.12
CA ILE A 112 0.14 1.84 5.57
C ILE A 112 -0.32 0.94 4.40
N ALA A 113 -1.29 1.38 3.61
CA ALA A 113 -1.85 0.58 2.51
C ALA A 113 -0.84 0.39 1.36
N ARG A 114 -0.07 1.43 1.01
CA ARG A 114 1.02 1.31 0.03
C ARG A 114 2.15 0.42 0.55
N ASN A 115 2.47 0.46 1.84
CA ASN A 115 3.44 -0.48 2.46
C ASN A 115 2.96 -1.94 2.34
N ALA A 116 1.66 -2.19 2.53
CA ALA A 116 1.09 -3.52 2.34
C ALA A 116 1.31 -4.03 0.91
N ILE A 117 1.09 -3.21 -0.12
CA ILE A 117 1.32 -3.58 -1.53
C ILE A 117 2.81 -3.80 -1.83
N MET A 118 3.68 -2.94 -1.31
CA MET A 118 5.13 -3.00 -1.56
C MET A 118 5.74 -4.28 -0.98
N HIS A 119 5.41 -4.59 0.27
CA HIS A 119 6.05 -5.66 1.03
C HIS A 119 5.31 -7.01 0.95
N ARG A 120 4.18 -7.10 0.22
CA ARG A 120 3.44 -8.37 0.10
C ARG A 120 4.28 -9.48 -0.53
N SER A 121 3.98 -10.73 -0.16
CA SER A 121 4.45 -11.90 -0.88
C SER A 121 3.67 -12.06 -2.19
N TYR A 122 4.37 -11.96 -3.32
CA TYR A 122 3.84 -12.30 -4.65
C TYR A 122 4.06 -13.79 -5.00
N GLU A 123 4.81 -14.51 -4.15
CA GLU A 123 5.15 -15.92 -4.31
C GLU A 123 4.52 -16.78 -3.21
N GLY A 124 4.15 -18.02 -3.55
CA GLY A 124 3.63 -19.02 -2.60
C GLY A 124 2.21 -18.74 -2.09
N THR A 125 1.53 -17.70 -2.60
CA THR A 125 0.16 -17.36 -2.21
C THR A 125 -0.55 -16.56 -3.30
N ASN A 126 -1.83 -16.87 -3.50
CA ASN A 126 -2.75 -16.08 -4.33
C ASN A 126 -3.61 -15.13 -3.50
N ALA A 127 -3.34 -14.99 -2.20
CA ALA A 127 -4.06 -14.04 -1.37
C ALA A 127 -3.75 -12.60 -1.81
N PRO A 128 -4.77 -11.74 -1.99
CA PRO A 128 -4.57 -10.32 -2.26
C PRO A 128 -4.23 -9.55 -0.99
N VAL A 129 -3.81 -8.30 -1.16
CA VAL A 129 -3.94 -7.32 -0.06
C VAL A 129 -5.42 -7.05 0.15
N ARG A 130 -5.87 -7.02 1.41
CA ARG A 130 -7.26 -6.72 1.75
C ARG A 130 -7.35 -5.48 2.61
N VAL A 131 -8.28 -4.60 2.27
CA VAL A 131 -8.64 -3.42 3.06
C VAL A 131 -10.08 -3.61 3.50
N TYR A 132 -10.26 -3.91 4.78
CA TYR A 132 -11.57 -4.00 5.41
C TYR A 132 -11.83 -2.74 6.18
N TRP A 133 -12.91 -2.04 5.82
CA TRP A 133 -13.30 -0.80 6.44
C TRP A 133 -14.58 -1.05 7.23
N TYR A 134 -14.43 -1.15 8.55
CA TYR A 134 -15.50 -1.33 9.52
C TYR A 134 -16.01 0.05 10.01
N SER A 135 -17.07 0.03 10.80
CA SER A 135 -17.61 1.25 11.41
C SER A 135 -16.64 1.91 12.42
N ASP A 136 -15.77 1.13 13.07
CA ASP A 136 -14.86 1.58 14.14
C ASP A 136 -13.37 1.57 13.78
N ARG A 137 -12.99 0.91 12.67
CA ARG A 137 -11.59 0.72 12.27
C ARG A 137 -11.42 0.39 10.80
N VAL A 138 -10.19 0.57 10.32
CA VAL A 138 -9.69 0.05 9.04
C VAL A 138 -8.65 -1.02 9.31
N GLU A 139 -8.84 -2.19 8.73
CA GLU A 139 -7.86 -3.28 8.75
C GLU A 139 -7.24 -3.47 7.37
N ILE A 140 -5.91 -3.47 7.31
CA ILE A 140 -5.14 -3.69 6.09
C ILE A 140 -4.34 -4.98 6.26
N HIS A 141 -4.74 -6.02 5.54
CA HIS A 141 -4.12 -7.34 5.57
C HIS A 141 -3.19 -7.51 4.37
N SER A 142 -1.92 -7.77 4.63
CA SER A 142 -0.90 -8.03 3.61
C SER A 142 -0.41 -9.48 3.66
N PRO A 143 -0.41 -10.22 2.54
CA PRO A 143 0.19 -11.55 2.46
C PRO A 143 1.70 -11.51 2.69
N GLY A 144 2.21 -12.51 3.40
CA GLY A 144 3.61 -12.62 3.81
C GLY A 144 3.86 -12.02 5.20
N GLY A 145 4.73 -12.65 5.98
CA GLY A 145 5.24 -12.12 7.24
C GLY A 145 6.37 -11.12 7.06
N LEU A 146 6.95 -10.71 8.19
CA LEU A 146 8.19 -9.93 8.25
C LEU A 146 9.29 -10.58 7.40
N TYR A 147 10.18 -9.74 6.84
CA TYR A 147 11.15 -10.17 5.85
C TYR A 147 12.55 -9.66 6.16
N GLY A 148 13.55 -10.51 5.91
CA GLY A 148 14.96 -10.18 6.04
C GLY A 148 15.32 -9.73 7.45
N GLN A 149 15.94 -8.56 7.58
CA GLN A 149 16.37 -8.00 8.87
C GLN A 149 15.25 -7.36 9.71
N VAL A 150 14.02 -7.26 9.20
CA VAL A 150 12.91 -6.65 9.95
C VAL A 150 12.33 -7.66 10.94
N THR A 151 12.29 -7.28 12.20
CA THR A 151 11.73 -8.05 13.32
C THR A 151 10.57 -7.31 13.97
N ARG A 152 9.86 -7.95 14.90
CA ARG A 152 8.74 -7.30 15.62
C ARG A 152 9.25 -6.11 16.44
N GLU A 153 10.46 -6.22 16.97
CA GLU A 153 11.10 -5.25 17.86
C GLU A 153 11.59 -4.01 17.11
N ASN A 154 12.02 -4.18 15.85
CA ASN A 154 12.54 -3.07 15.04
C ASN A 154 11.53 -2.54 14.00
N PHE A 155 10.32 -3.11 13.92
CA PHE A 155 9.32 -2.66 12.95
C PHE A 155 8.95 -1.19 13.15
N GLY A 156 9.13 -0.40 12.08
CA GLY A 156 8.81 1.01 12.09
C GLY A 156 9.80 1.89 12.84
N THR A 157 11.03 1.41 13.10
CA THR A 157 12.15 2.24 13.62
C THR A 157 13.05 2.79 12.50
N GLY A 158 12.76 2.44 11.25
CA GLY A 158 13.60 2.75 10.08
C GLY A 158 14.26 1.51 9.47
N ALA A 159 14.27 0.37 10.18
CA ALA A 159 14.69 -0.91 9.62
C ALA A 159 13.82 -1.28 8.41
N THR A 160 14.46 -1.57 7.28
CA THR A 160 13.76 -1.92 6.04
C THR A 160 14.51 -3.01 5.29
N ASP A 161 13.73 -3.94 4.72
CA ASP A 161 14.21 -4.95 3.79
C ASP A 161 13.12 -5.22 2.76
N TYR A 162 13.51 -5.45 1.51
CA TYR A 162 12.59 -5.50 0.39
C TYR A 162 12.53 -6.91 -0.19
N ARG A 163 11.41 -7.60 0.07
CA ARG A 163 11.08 -8.87 -0.58
C ARG A 163 11.04 -8.74 -2.11
N ASN A 164 10.58 -7.59 -2.59
CA ASN A 164 10.44 -7.29 -4.02
C ASN A 164 11.16 -5.98 -4.36
N PRO A 165 12.50 -5.97 -4.52
CA PRO A 165 13.26 -4.73 -4.71
C PRO A 165 12.82 -3.91 -5.93
N LEU A 166 12.49 -4.58 -7.04
CA LEU A 166 12.03 -3.91 -8.27
C LEU A 166 10.64 -3.27 -8.09
N VAL A 167 9.73 -3.89 -7.33
CA VAL A 167 8.42 -3.30 -7.00
C VAL A 167 8.62 -2.04 -6.15
N ALA A 168 9.47 -2.11 -5.11
CA ALA A 168 9.79 -0.97 -4.27
C ALA A 168 10.42 0.18 -5.08
N GLU A 169 11.33 -0.14 -6.00
CA GLU A 169 11.96 0.82 -6.90
C GLU A 169 10.95 1.50 -7.84
N ILE A 170 10.07 0.74 -8.47
CA ILE A 170 8.99 1.29 -9.32
C ILE A 170 8.10 2.23 -8.50
N MET A 171 7.67 1.82 -7.30
CA MET A 171 6.85 2.67 -6.43
C MET A 171 7.57 3.96 -6.01
N CYS A 172 8.87 3.90 -5.73
CA CYS A 172 9.68 5.07 -5.42
C CYS A 172 9.77 6.02 -6.62
N HIS A 173 10.01 5.50 -7.83
CA HIS A 173 10.08 6.32 -9.05
C HIS A 173 8.75 6.97 -9.43
N LEU A 174 7.63 6.29 -9.14
CA LEU A 174 6.28 6.82 -9.33
C LEU A 174 5.84 7.79 -8.22
N GLY A 175 6.64 7.99 -7.16
CA GLY A 175 6.32 8.89 -6.05
C GLY A 175 5.35 8.32 -5.01
N PHE A 176 5.06 7.00 -5.04
CA PHE A 176 4.17 6.34 -4.08
C PHE A 176 4.89 5.87 -2.82
N ALA A 177 6.22 5.88 -2.79
CA ALA A 177 7.00 5.43 -1.64
C ALA A 177 8.29 6.22 -1.42
N GLN A 178 8.81 6.15 -0.20
CA GLN A 178 10.03 6.81 0.23
C GLN A 178 11.13 5.78 0.53
N ARG A 179 12.39 6.12 0.28
CA ARG A 179 13.54 5.21 0.39
C ARG A 179 14.14 5.08 1.80
N PHE A 180 13.71 5.89 2.77
CA PHE A 180 14.43 6.05 4.05
C PHE A 180 13.81 5.33 5.26
N GLY A 181 12.88 4.39 5.06
CA GLY A 181 12.24 3.66 6.17
C GLY A 181 11.36 4.54 7.09
N VAL A 182 11.17 5.81 6.75
CA VAL A 182 10.41 6.79 7.55
C VAL A 182 8.89 6.64 7.42
N GLY A 183 8.41 5.72 6.59
CA GLY A 183 7.00 5.56 6.27
C GLY A 183 6.12 5.30 7.50
N ILE A 184 6.40 4.23 8.23
CA ILE A 184 5.64 3.90 9.44
C ILE A 184 5.77 5.00 10.51
N PRO A 185 6.96 5.58 10.79
CA PRO A 185 7.08 6.77 11.63
C PRO A 185 6.18 7.95 11.24
N LEU A 186 6.10 8.28 9.94
CA LEU A 186 5.24 9.36 9.45
C LEU A 186 3.75 9.03 9.65
N ALA A 187 3.35 7.78 9.39
CA ALA A 187 1.96 7.34 9.63
C ALA A 187 1.59 7.44 11.12
N ARG A 188 2.49 7.00 12.01
CA ARG A 188 2.32 7.10 13.48
C ARG A 188 2.15 8.55 13.94
N ARG A 189 2.96 9.45 13.38
CA ARG A 189 2.85 10.89 13.65
C ARG A 189 1.52 11.46 13.15
N ALA A 190 1.13 11.17 11.91
CA ALA A 190 -0.13 11.66 11.35
C ALA A 190 -1.36 11.18 12.16
N LEU A 191 -1.34 9.93 12.64
CA LEU A 191 -2.37 9.39 13.55
C LEU A 191 -2.41 10.17 14.87
N ALA A 192 -1.26 10.41 15.50
CA ALA A 192 -1.18 11.18 16.73
C ALA A 192 -1.68 12.62 16.55
N ASP A 193 -1.26 13.29 15.47
CA ASP A 193 -1.65 14.67 15.14
C ASP A 193 -3.17 14.80 14.89
N ASN A 194 -3.82 13.75 14.37
CA ASN A 194 -5.28 13.70 14.17
C ASN A 194 -6.05 13.24 15.43
N GLY A 195 -5.36 12.76 16.47
CA GLY A 195 -5.99 12.24 17.70
C GLY A 195 -6.42 10.77 17.63
N ASN A 196 -6.00 10.02 16.61
CA ASN A 196 -6.23 8.58 16.53
C ASN A 196 -5.30 7.81 17.48
N PRO A 197 -5.72 6.64 17.97
CA PRO A 197 -4.80 5.65 18.53
C PRO A 197 -3.70 5.28 17.52
N GLN A 198 -2.54 4.87 18.04
CA GLN A 198 -1.49 4.30 17.20
C GLN A 198 -1.99 3.03 16.51
N ALA A 199 -1.57 2.82 15.26
CA ALA A 199 -1.93 1.62 14.51
C ALA A 199 -1.36 0.36 15.20
N ASP A 200 -2.20 -0.65 15.38
CA ASP A 200 -1.80 -1.97 15.88
C ASP A 200 -1.32 -2.84 14.72
N PHE A 201 -0.13 -3.44 14.85
CA PHE A 201 0.45 -4.30 13.84
C PHE A 201 0.55 -5.72 14.36
N GLN A 202 -0.23 -6.61 13.75
CA GLN A 202 -0.24 -8.02 14.06
C GLN A 202 0.59 -8.77 13.03
N PHE A 203 1.72 -9.31 13.46
CA PHE A 203 2.58 -10.10 12.59
C PHE A 203 2.28 -11.59 12.75
N GLN A 204 2.14 -12.29 11.63
CA GLN A 204 2.09 -13.74 11.55
C GLN A 204 3.10 -14.21 10.47
N PRO A 205 3.47 -15.50 10.45
CA PRO A 205 4.43 -16.00 9.45
C PRO A 205 3.98 -15.76 7.99
N THR A 206 2.67 -15.84 7.76
CA THR A 206 2.07 -15.81 6.40
C THR A 206 1.31 -14.54 6.09
N PHE A 207 1.13 -13.62 7.05
CA PHE A 207 0.51 -12.32 6.82
C PHE A 207 0.88 -11.29 7.89
N VAL A 208 0.73 -10.02 7.54
CA VAL A 208 0.78 -8.88 8.46
C VAL A 208 -0.52 -8.12 8.37
N THR A 209 -1.12 -7.80 9.51
CA THR A 209 -2.34 -6.99 9.60
C THR A 209 -2.02 -5.68 10.30
N ALA A 210 -2.40 -4.56 9.70
CA ALA A 210 -2.39 -3.25 10.34
C ALA A 210 -3.83 -2.84 10.66
N ILE A 211 -4.10 -2.48 11.92
CA ILE A 211 -5.41 -2.05 12.40
C ILE A 211 -5.32 -0.60 12.81
N VAL A 212 -6.10 0.25 12.14
CA VAL A 212 -6.18 1.69 12.40
C VAL A 212 -7.57 1.99 12.95
N ARG A 213 -7.67 2.46 14.18
CA ARG A 213 -8.96 2.82 14.81
C ARG A 213 -9.33 4.27 14.52
N SER A 214 -10.62 4.55 14.37
CA SER A 214 -11.11 5.91 14.14
C SER A 214 -10.73 6.83 15.29
N ALA A 215 -10.65 8.13 15.01
CA ALA A 215 -10.52 9.13 16.06
C ALA A 215 -11.78 9.12 16.94
N PRO A 216 -11.64 9.31 18.28
CA PRO A 216 -12.76 9.39 19.21
C PRO A 216 -13.64 10.63 19.00
#